data_AF-G7NJL0-F1
#
_entry.id   AF-G7NJL0-F1
#
_cell.length_a   1.000
_cell.length_b   1.000
_cell.length_c   1.000
_cell.angle_alpha   90.00
_cell.angle_beta   90.00
_cell.angle_gamma   90.00
#
_symmetry.space_group_name_H-M   'P 1'
#
loop_
_entity.id
_entity.type
_entity.pdbx_description
1 polymer ?
#
loop_
_entity_poly.entity_id
_entity_poly.type
_entity_poly.pdbx_seq_one_letter_code
_entity_poly.pdbx_strand_id
1 'polypeptide(L)'
;FPRSSNNFDYILAADVVYAHPFLEELLITFDHLCKETTIILWAMKFRLEKENKFIDRFKELFDLEEISSFPSLNIKLYKAVKKNRRS
;
A
#
# COMPACT_ATOMS: atom_id res chain seq x y z
N PHE A 1 5.52 -14.28 11.31
CA PHE A 1 5.57 -14.94 9.99
C PHE A 1 7.02 -15.07 9.55
N PRO A 2 7.52 -16.26 9.16
CA PRO A 2 8.88 -16.39 8.62
C PRO A 2 8.98 -15.59 7.33
N ARG A 3 10.04 -14.79 7.14
CA ARG A 3 10.28 -14.07 5.88
C ARG A 3 10.30 -15.10 4.75
N SER A 4 9.37 -14.98 3.80
CA SER A 4 9.34 -15.87 2.65
C SER A 4 10.66 -15.76 1.88
N SER A 5 11.16 -16.89 1.36
CA SER A 5 12.21 -16.90 0.33
C SER A 5 11.74 -16.28 -0.99
N ASN A 6 10.45 -15.97 -1.10
CA ASN A 6 9.83 -15.29 -2.22
C ASN A 6 10.12 -13.79 -2.17
N ASN A 7 10.77 -13.30 -3.21
CA ASN A 7 11.01 -11.89 -3.45
C ASN A 7 10.10 -11.44 -4.58
N PHE A 8 9.25 -10.45 -4.29
CA PHE A 8 8.43 -9.81 -5.31
C PHE A 8 9.11 -8.51 -5.72
N ASP A 9 9.40 -8.37 -7.00
CA ASP A 9 9.82 -7.08 -7.56
C ASP A 9 8.64 -6.10 -7.55
N TYR A 10 7.44 -6.61 -7.79
CA TYR A 10 6.19 -5.84 -7.80
C TYR A 10 5.09 -6.49 -6.98
N ILE A 11 4.31 -5.66 -6.30
CA ILE A 11 3.00 -6.01 -5.74
C ILE A 11 1.95 -5.15 -6.42
N LEU A 12 0.87 -5.77 -6.88
CA LEU A 12 -0.26 -5.10 -7.48
C LEU A 12 -1.46 -5.17 -6.53
N ALA A 13 -2.11 -4.02 -6.30
CA ALA A 13 -3.32 -3.93 -5.50
C ALA A 13 -4.35 -3.04 -6.18
N ALA A 14 -5.62 -3.42 -6.12
CA ALA A 14 -6.72 -2.65 -6.69
C ALA A 14 -7.94 -2.73 -5.75
N ASP A 15 -8.42 -1.57 -5.29
CA ASP A 15 -9.63 -1.44 -4.46
C ASP A 15 -9.65 -2.31 -3.18
N VAL A 16 -8.47 -2.54 -2.60
CA VAL A 16 -8.29 -3.43 -1.44
C VAL A 16 -8.57 -2.76 -0.09
N VAL A 17 -8.70 -1.44 -0.03
CA VAL A 17 -8.96 -0.69 1.21
C VAL A 17 -10.42 -0.23 1.20
N TYR A 18 -11.27 -0.87 1.97
CA TYR A 18 -12.68 -0.46 2.11
C TYR A 18 -13.14 -0.71 3.55
N ALA A 19 -14.43 -0.54 3.85
CA ALA A 19 -14.98 -0.67 5.21
C ALA A 19 -15.01 -2.12 5.74
N HIS A 20 -13.89 -2.84 5.71
CA HIS A 20 -13.70 -4.13 6.36
C HIS A 20 -12.86 -3.98 7.65
N PRO A 21 -12.97 -4.91 8.61
CA PRO A 21 -12.29 -4.77 9.90
C PRO A 21 -10.80 -5.12 9.84
N PHE A 22 -10.33 -5.73 8.74
CA PHE A 22 -9.00 -6.33 8.63
C PHE A 22 -7.94 -5.45 7.96
N LEU A 23 -8.03 -4.12 8.14
CA LEU A 23 -7.12 -3.17 7.51
C LEU A 23 -5.70 -3.26 8.10
N GLU A 24 -5.56 -3.64 9.37
CA GLU A 24 -4.24 -3.82 9.99
C GLU A 24 -3.52 -5.05 9.40
N GLU A 25 -4.25 -6.15 9.19
CA GLU A 25 -3.73 -7.36 8.57
C GLU A 25 -3.32 -7.14 7.12
N LEU A 26 -4.05 -6.29 6.39
CA LEU A 26 -3.65 -5.85 5.05
C LEU A 26 -2.33 -5.08 5.10
N LEU A 27 -2.15 -4.17 6.06
CA LEU A 27 -0.88 -3.44 6.24
C LEU A 27 0.28 -4.39 6.57
N ILE A 28 0.06 -5.35 7.48
CA ILE A 28 1.03 -6.40 7.82
C ILE A 28 1.39 -7.23 6.58
N THR A 29 0.41 -7.50 5.71
CA THR A 29 0.64 -8.24 4.46
C THR A 29 1.54 -7.46 3.50
N PHE A 30 1.31 -6.14 3.31
CA PHE A 30 2.22 -5.29 2.54
C PHE A 30 3.63 -5.27 3.14
N ASP A 31 3.76 -5.08 4.45
CA ASP A 31 5.06 -5.06 5.14
C ASP A 31 5.82 -6.39 5.00
N HIS A 32 5.09 -7.51 5.06
CA HIS A 32 5.66 -8.85 4.96
C HIS A 32 6.17 -9.17 3.55
N LEU A 33 5.39 -8.83 2.52
CA LEU A 33 5.72 -9.15 1.13
C LEU A 33 6.75 -8.19 0.53
N CYS A 34 6.85 -6.96 1.04
CA CYS A 34 7.75 -5.95 0.50
C CYS A 34 9.14 -5.94 1.15
N LYS A 35 10.15 -5.93 0.28
CA LYS A 35 11.50 -5.43 0.60
C LYS A 35 11.63 -3.97 0.19
N GLU A 36 12.78 -3.38 0.49
CA GLU A 36 13.13 -2.00 0.11
C GLU A 36 13.25 -1.82 -1.42
N THR A 37 13.42 -2.91 -2.15
CA THR A 37 13.43 -2.94 -3.63
C THR A 37 12.07 -3.25 -4.26
N THR A 38 11.07 -3.65 -3.46
CA THR A 38 9.74 -4.00 -3.97
C THR A 38 8.94 -2.74 -4.27
N ILE A 39 8.33 -2.70 -5.45
CA ILE A 39 7.43 -1.62 -5.87
C ILE A 39 5.98 -2.06 -5.72
N ILE A 40 5.19 -1.32 -4.97
CA ILE A 40 3.74 -1.48 -4.94
C ILE A 40 3.14 -0.57 -6.00
N LEU A 41 2.32 -1.11 -6.90
CA LEU A 41 1.41 -0.35 -7.74
C LEU A 41 0.00 -0.54 -7.20
N TRP A 42 -0.60 0.56 -6.76
CA TRP A 42 -1.86 0.52 -6.03
C TRP A 42 -2.89 1.46 -6.64
N ALA A 43 -3.93 0.90 -7.24
CA ALA A 43 -5.08 1.63 -7.77
C ALA A 43 -6.20 1.66 -6.74
N MET A 44 -6.67 2.86 -6.37
CA MET A 44 -7.59 3.02 -5.25
C MET A 44 -8.53 4.21 -5.45
N LYS A 45 -9.76 4.07 -4.95
CA LYS A 45 -10.72 5.17 -4.82
C LYS A 45 -10.96 5.45 -3.34
N PHE A 46 -10.44 6.55 -2.82
CA PHE A 46 -10.68 6.93 -1.43
C PHE A 46 -12.07 7.55 -1.25
N ARG A 47 -12.89 6.96 -0.39
CA ARG A 47 -14.29 7.31 -0.14
C ARG A 47 -14.59 7.59 1.34
N LEU A 48 -13.76 7.13 2.29
CA LEU A 48 -14.12 7.12 3.73
C LEU A 48 -12.99 7.64 4.64
N GLU A 49 -13.36 8.26 5.76
CA GLU A 49 -12.38 8.75 6.76
C GLU A 49 -11.50 7.64 7.37
N LYS A 50 -12.04 6.41 7.50
CA LYS A 50 -11.26 5.26 7.98
C LYS A 50 -10.09 4.92 7.04
N GLU A 51 -10.25 5.20 5.75
CA GLU A 51 -9.20 4.97 4.75
C GLU A 51 -8.06 5.98 4.92
N ASN A 52 -8.36 7.22 5.35
CA ASN A 52 -7.33 8.21 5.67
C ASN A 52 -6.40 7.70 6.78
N LYS A 53 -6.96 7.10 7.85
CA LYS A 53 -6.15 6.51 8.93
C LYS A 53 -5.27 5.36 8.44
N PHE A 54 -5.80 4.50 7.56
CA PHE A 54 -4.99 3.44 6.95
C PHE A 54 -3.84 4.03 6.13
N ILE A 55 -4.10 5.08 5.34
CA ILE A 55 -3.08 5.74 4.53
C ILE A 55 -2.00 6.39 5.38
N ASP A 56 -2.36 7.01 6.50
CA ASP A 56 -1.38 7.61 7.41
C ASP A 56 -0.45 6.53 7.98
N ARG A 57 -1.01 5.42 8.45
CA ARG A 57 -0.25 4.24 8.93
C ARG A 57 0.60 3.61 7.82
N PHE A 58 0.07 3.52 6.62
CA PHE A 58 0.80 3.04 5.45
C PHE A 58 2.02 3.92 5.16
N LYS A 59 1.85 5.25 5.20
CA LYS A 59 2.93 6.22 5.00
C LYS A 59 3.98 6.21 6.11
N GLU A 60 3.71 5.65 7.29
CA GLU A 60 4.75 5.42 8.31
C GLU A 60 5.79 4.39 7.83
N LEU A 61 5.35 3.39 7.04
CA LEU A 61 6.18 2.26 6.59
C LEU A 61 6.68 2.41 5.14
N PHE A 62 5.93 3.12 4.29
CA PHE A 62 6.19 3.24 2.86
C PHE A 62 6.25 4.70 2.41
N ASP A 63 7.13 4.99 1.46
CA ASP A 63 7.05 6.21 0.66
C ASP A 63 5.97 6.02 -0.40
N LEU A 64 4.96 6.89 -0.41
CA LEU A 64 3.79 6.81 -1.28
C LEU A 64 3.76 8.01 -2.23
N GLU A 65 3.78 7.74 -3.53
CA GLU A 65 3.75 8.72 -4.61
C GLU A 65 2.50 8.50 -5.49
N GLU A 66 1.75 9.56 -5.80
CA GLU A 66 0.67 9.50 -6.77
C GLU A 66 1.27 9.57 -8.19
N ILE A 67 1.10 8.51 -8.98
CA ILE A 67 1.60 8.46 -10.38
C ILE A 67 0.59 9.08 -11.34
N SER A 68 -0.71 8.83 -11.11
CA SER A 68 -1.77 9.26 -12.00
C SER A 68 -3.10 9.36 -11.28
N SER A 69 -3.98 10.22 -11.78
CA SER A 69 -5.37 10.32 -11.33
C SER A 69 -6.33 10.15 -12.50
N PHE A 70 -7.46 9.50 -12.23
CA PHE A 70 -8.55 9.23 -13.16
C PHE A 70 -9.84 9.86 -12.60
N PRO A 71 -10.04 11.18 -12.77
CA PRO A 71 -11.14 11.90 -12.11
C PRO A 71 -12.53 11.39 -12.45
N SER A 72 -12.75 10.95 -13.70
CA SER A 72 -14.03 10.39 -14.15
C SER A 72 -14.44 9.12 -13.39
N LEU A 73 -13.46 8.36 -12.90
CA LEU A 73 -13.67 7.15 -12.10
C LEU A 73 -13.53 7.42 -10.59
N ASN A 74 -13.02 8.61 -10.23
CA ASN A 74 -12.53 8.94 -8.91
C ASN A 74 -11.50 7.91 -8.38
N ILE A 75 -10.59 7.47 -9.26
CA ILE A 75 -9.52 6.52 -8.93
C ILE A 75 -8.18 7.23 -9.03
N LYS A 76 -7.24 6.84 -8.18
CA LYS A 76 -5.84 7.26 -8.23
C LYS A 76 -4.94 6.04 -8.29
N LEU A 77 -3.84 6.14 -9.03
CA LEU A 77 -2.78 5.15 -9.09
C LEU A 77 -1.60 5.66 -8.27
N TYR A 78 -1.16 4.86 -7.32
CA TYR A 78 -0.01 5.12 -6.48
C TYR A 78 1.13 4.16 -6.77
N LYS A 79 2.34 4.68 -6.59
CA LYS A 79 3.55 3.90 -6.39
C LYS A 79 3.90 3.94 -4.90
N ALA A 80 4.27 2.82 -4.33
CA ALA A 80 4.88 2.81 -3.01
C ALA A 80 6.13 1.95 -2.93
N VAL A 81 7.07 2.37 -2.09
CA VAL A 81 8.31 1.65 -1.80
C VAL A 81 8.54 1.64 -0.30
N LYS A 82 9.03 0.53 0.25
CA LYS A 82 9.27 0.40 1.68
C LYS A 82 10.39 1.33 2.13
N LYS A 83 10.18 2.08 3.22
CA LYS A 83 11.19 2.99 3.77
C LYS A 83 12.38 2.20 4.30
N ASN A 84 13.59 2.69 4.00
CA ASN A 84 14.81 2.20 4.64
C ASN A 84 14.78 2.58 6.13
N ARG A 85 14.54 1.60 6.99
CA ARG A 85 14.78 1.74 8.43
C ARG A 85 16.29 1.77 8.65
N ARG A 86 16.93 2.93 8.50
CA ARG A 86 18.30 3.11 9.00
C ARG A 86 18.25 2.94 10.52
N SER A 87 18.97 1.93 11.03
CA SER A 87 19.22 1.71 12.46
C SER A 87 20.08 2.82 13.03
#